data_AF-A0A353FED3-F1
#
_entry.id   AF-A0A353FED3-F1
#
_cell.length_a   1.000
_cell.length_b   1.000
_cell.length_c   1.000
_cell.angle_alpha   90.00
_cell.angle_beta   90.00
_cell.angle_gamma   90.00
#
_symmetry.space_group_name_H-M   'P 1'
#
loop_
_entity.id
_entity.type
_entity.pdbx_description
1 polymer ?
#
loop_
_entity_poly.entity_id
_entity_poly.type
_entity_poly.pdbx_seq_one_letter_code
_entity_poly.pdbx_strand_id
1 'polypeptide(L)'
;MKKLLYLSFIFLLSITAKAQFENIETENAYFESLRSITTAVPIIAISPDARAGGMGDVGVASQPDINSIYWNPAKLAFLEDGTRALS
;
A
#
# COMPACT_ATOMS: atom_id res chain seq x y z
N MET A 1 -53.68 32.94 6.00
CA MET A 1 -52.90 31.79 6.51
C MET A 1 -52.26 30.95 5.41
N LYS A 2 -52.99 30.55 4.36
CA LYS A 2 -52.45 29.72 3.25
C LYS A 2 -51.23 30.34 2.53
N LYS A 3 -51.20 31.66 2.33
CA LYS A 3 -50.05 32.38 1.72
C LYS A 3 -48.76 32.29 2.56
N LEU A 4 -48.89 32.23 3.89
CA LEU A 4 -47.75 32.09 4.80
C LEU A 4 -47.19 30.65 4.77
N LEU A 5 -48.07 29.68 4.50
CA LEU A 5 -47.69 28.26 4.36
C LEU A 5 -46.87 28.02 3.08
N TYR A 6 -47.22 28.66 1.96
CA TYR A 6 -46.41 28.60 0.73
C TYR A 6 -45.04 29.26 0.87
N LEU A 7 -44.94 30.34 1.65
CA LEU A 7 -43.66 31.02 1.92
C LEU A 7 -42.72 30.14 2.75
N SER A 8 -43.25 29.47 3.78
CA SER A 8 -42.50 28.51 4.60
C SER A 8 -42.02 27.31 3.78
N PHE A 9 -42.86 26.82 2.86
CA PHE A 9 -42.51 25.71 1.98
C PHE A 9 -41.36 26.04 1.01
N ILE A 10 -41.35 27.25 0.44
CA ILE A 10 -40.25 27.76 -0.40
C ILE A 10 -38.95 27.94 0.40
N PHE A 11 -39.06 28.36 1.66
CA PHE A 11 -37.90 28.51 2.54
C PHE A 11 -37.27 27.15 2.87
N LEU A 12 -38.09 26.13 3.15
CA LEU A 12 -37.64 24.75 3.38
C LEU A 12 -36.99 24.13 2.12
N LEU A 13 -37.50 24.42 0.93
CA LEU A 13 -36.91 23.97 -0.34
C LEU A 13 -35.55 24.62 -0.63
N SER A 14 -35.32 25.84 -0.15
CA SER A 14 -34.05 26.56 -0.34
C SER A 14 -32.93 26.03 0.56
N ILE A 15 -33.27 25.41 1.70
CA ILE A 15 -32.30 24.81 2.63
C ILE A 15 -31.66 23.54 2.04
N THR A 16 -32.42 22.74 1.28
CA THR A 16 -31.89 21.51 0.66
C THR A 16 -30.92 21.78 -0.48
N ALA A 17 -31.01 22.94 -1.15
CA ALA A 17 -30.10 23.33 -2.24
C ALA A 17 -28.63 23.51 -1.77
N LYS A 18 -28.39 23.87 -0.50
CA LYS A 18 -27.02 24.01 0.05
C LYS A 18 -26.42 22.69 0.53
N ALA A 19 -27.22 21.61 0.62
CA ALA A 19 -26.76 20.28 1.04
C ALA A 19 -26.27 19.41 -0.13
N GLN A 20 -26.54 19.82 -1.37
CA GLN A 20 -26.19 19.08 -2.60
C GLN A 20 -24.86 19.48 -3.23
N PHE A 21 -24.14 20.44 -2.63
CA PHE A 21 -22.76 20.69 -3.02
C PHE A 21 -21.89 19.54 -2.50
N GLU A 22 -21.80 18.49 -3.31
CA GLU A 22 -20.71 17.54 -3.23
C GLU A 22 -19.43 18.34 -3.53
N ASN A 23 -18.55 18.43 -2.54
CA ASN A 23 -17.16 18.79 -2.83
C ASN A 23 -16.65 17.67 -3.72
N ILE A 24 -16.65 17.89 -5.04
CA ILE A 24 -15.91 17.04 -5.96
C ILE A 24 -14.45 17.24 -5.57
N GLU A 25 -13.99 16.45 -4.61
CA GLU A 25 -12.57 16.26 -4.36
C GLU A 25 -12.02 15.67 -5.65
N THR A 26 -11.46 16.55 -6.47
CA THR A 26 -10.64 16.22 -7.63
C THR A 26 -9.84 14.96 -7.27
N GLU A 27 -9.98 13.89 -8.05
CA GLU A 27 -9.39 12.55 -7.86
C GLU A 27 -7.90 12.57 -7.43
N ASN A 28 -7.20 13.66 -7.73
CA ASN A 28 -5.83 13.95 -7.35
C ASN A 28 -5.58 14.16 -5.84
N ALA A 29 -6.55 14.62 -5.04
CA ALA A 29 -6.33 14.87 -3.61
C ALA A 29 -5.99 13.59 -2.84
N TYR A 30 -6.60 12.47 -3.24
CA TYR A 30 -6.30 11.14 -2.70
C TYR A 30 -4.85 10.75 -3.00
N PHE A 31 -4.41 10.83 -4.25
CA PHE A 31 -3.04 10.49 -4.66
C PHE A 31 -1.99 11.47 -4.11
N GLU A 32 -2.32 12.75 -3.93
CA GLU A 32 -1.43 13.75 -3.35
C GLU A 32 -1.29 13.59 -1.83
N SER A 33 -2.32 13.05 -1.15
CA SER A 33 -2.22 12.62 0.24
C SER A 33 -1.38 11.35 0.41
N LEU A 34 -1.37 10.47 -0.60
CA LEU A 34 -0.55 9.27 -0.66
C LEU A 34 0.89 9.67 -0.98
N ARG A 35 1.68 9.97 0.04
CA ARG A 35 3.14 10.18 -0.01
C ARG A 35 3.89 8.88 -0.34
N SER A 36 3.52 8.24 -1.45
CA SER A 36 4.13 7.02 -1.92
C SER A 36 5.53 7.32 -2.46
N ILE A 37 6.48 6.46 -2.12
CA ILE A 37 7.85 6.56 -2.62
C ILE A 37 7.90 5.85 -3.98
N THR A 38 8.24 6.59 -5.03
CA THR A 38 8.47 6.01 -6.36
C THR A 38 9.84 5.34 -6.40
N THR A 39 9.88 4.02 -6.53
CA THR A 39 11.13 3.28 -6.74
C THR A 39 11.36 3.06 -8.24
N ALA A 40 12.61 3.18 -8.69
CA ALA A 40 12.94 3.04 -10.10
C ALA A 40 12.71 1.61 -10.64
N VAL A 41 12.78 0.60 -9.77
CA VAL A 41 12.65 -0.82 -10.14
C VAL A 41 11.76 -1.55 -9.12
N PRO A 42 10.44 -1.58 -9.32
CA PRO A 42 9.51 -2.22 -8.38
C PRO A 42 9.70 -3.73 -8.24
N ILE A 43 10.27 -4.39 -9.25
CA ILE A 43 10.42 -5.86 -9.26
C ILE A 43 11.42 -6.39 -8.23
N ILE A 44 12.36 -5.56 -7.74
CA ILE A 44 13.32 -5.96 -6.70
C ILE A 44 12.65 -6.13 -5.33
N ALA A 45 11.44 -5.60 -5.14
CA ALA A 45 10.69 -5.81 -3.91
C ALA A 45 10.00 -7.19 -3.85
N ILE A 46 10.00 -7.96 -4.95
CA ILE A 46 9.29 -9.24 -5.03
C ILE A 46 10.23 -10.37 -4.62
N SER A 47 9.86 -11.11 -3.59
CA SER A 47 10.60 -12.27 -3.11
C SER A 47 10.81 -13.31 -4.22
N PRO A 48 12.06 -13.75 -4.46
CA PRO A 48 12.37 -14.71 -5.51
C PRO A 48 12.06 -16.15 -5.09
N ASP A 49 11.71 -16.39 -3.82
CA ASP A 49 11.52 -17.71 -3.25
C ASP A 49 10.24 -17.84 -2.43
N ALA A 50 9.65 -19.04 -2.49
CA ALA A 50 8.39 -19.34 -1.80
C ALA A 50 8.53 -19.40 -0.28
N ARG A 51 9.74 -19.65 0.25
CA ARG A 51 9.95 -19.85 1.68
C ARG A 51 9.94 -18.53 2.44
N ALA A 52 10.78 -17.57 2.03
CA ALA A 52 10.76 -16.25 2.62
C ALA A 52 9.45 -15.51 2.29
N GLY A 53 8.95 -15.64 1.06
CA GLY A 53 7.65 -15.07 0.68
C GLY A 53 6.47 -15.62 1.50
N GLY A 54 6.43 -16.94 1.73
CA GLY A 54 5.40 -17.56 2.57
C GLY A 54 5.48 -17.17 4.05
N MET A 55 6.64 -16.70 4.51
CA MET A 55 6.85 -16.16 5.86
C MET A 55 6.60 -14.65 5.94
N GLY A 56 6.20 -14.00 4.85
CA GLY A 56 6.02 -12.54 4.80
C GLY A 56 7.33 -11.78 4.58
N ASP A 57 8.14 -12.24 3.63
CA ASP A 57 9.38 -11.60 3.18
C ASP A 57 10.49 -11.52 4.27
N VAL A 58 10.55 -12.55 5.13
CA VAL A 58 11.47 -12.62 6.29
C VAL A 58 12.73 -13.44 5.97
N GLY A 59 13.43 -13.15 4.87
CA GLY A 59 14.61 -13.93 4.46
C GLY A 59 15.96 -13.44 5.01
N VAL A 60 16.02 -12.27 5.67
CA VAL A 60 17.28 -11.63 6.09
C VAL A 60 18.02 -12.39 7.20
N ALA A 61 17.27 -12.95 8.15
CA ALA A 61 17.79 -13.65 9.33
C ALA A 61 17.50 -15.17 9.31
N SER A 62 17.11 -15.72 8.16
CA SER A 62 16.92 -17.16 8.00
C SER A 62 18.26 -17.90 7.90
N GLN A 63 18.23 -19.22 7.97
CA GLN A 63 19.41 -20.04 7.71
C GLN A 63 19.96 -19.81 6.28
N PRO A 64 21.27 -20.02 6.06
CA PRO A 64 21.86 -19.90 4.74
C PRO A 64 21.21 -20.86 3.73
N ASP A 65 20.96 -20.34 2.54
CA ASP A 65 20.27 -21.02 1.44
C ASP A 65 20.72 -20.45 0.08
N ILE A 66 20.26 -21.07 -1.01
CA ILE A 66 20.56 -20.64 -2.38
C ILE A 66 20.10 -19.19 -2.63
N ASN A 67 18.99 -18.78 -2.01
CA ASN A 67 18.41 -17.44 -2.16
C ASN A 67 19.04 -16.39 -1.24
N SER A 68 20.10 -16.75 -0.50
CA SER A 68 20.77 -15.85 0.42
C SER A 68 21.42 -14.66 -0.29
N ILE A 69 21.76 -14.78 -1.57
CA ILE A 69 22.28 -13.66 -2.38
C ILE A 69 21.25 -12.52 -2.46
N TYR A 70 19.95 -12.84 -2.58
CA TYR A 70 18.90 -11.84 -2.63
C TYR A 70 18.61 -11.23 -1.26
N TRP A 71 18.56 -12.05 -0.20
CA TRP A 71 18.15 -11.61 1.13
C TRP A 71 19.27 -11.03 2.00
N ASN A 72 20.39 -11.74 2.09
CA ASN A 72 21.56 -11.38 2.90
C ASN A 72 22.77 -12.24 2.50
N PRO A 73 23.68 -11.72 1.64
CA PRO A 73 24.86 -12.45 1.20
C PRO A 73 25.80 -12.88 2.34
N ALA A 74 25.80 -12.17 3.48
CA ALA A 74 26.64 -12.52 4.62
C ALA A 74 26.30 -13.88 5.22
N LYS A 75 25.06 -14.38 5.01
CA LYS A 75 24.65 -15.72 5.43
C LYS A 75 25.50 -16.82 4.79
N LEU A 76 26.00 -16.60 3.57
CA LEU A 76 26.80 -17.60 2.84
C LEU A 76 28.09 -17.98 3.57
N ALA A 77 28.61 -17.13 4.45
CA ALA A 77 29.77 -17.45 5.28
C ALA A 77 29.49 -18.60 6.27
N PHE A 78 28.23 -18.80 6.65
CA PHE A 78 27.78 -19.78 7.65
C PHE A 78 27.21 -21.06 7.02
N LEU A 79 27.43 -21.31 5.73
CA LEU A 79 27.08 -22.58 5.09
C LEU A 79 27.81 -23.74 5.77
N GLU A 80 27.06 -24.77 6.15
CA GLU A 80 27.59 -26.01 6.71
C GLU A 80 28.49 -26.72 5.69
N ASP A 81 29.55 -27.38 6.17
CA ASP A 81 30.59 -27.97 5.32
C ASP A 81 30.03 -28.90 4.23
N GLY A 82 29.02 -29.72 4.54
CA GLY A 82 28.38 -30.61 3.54
C GLY A 82 27.57 -29.90 2.45
N THR A 83 27.32 -28.60 2.58
CA THR A 83 26.60 -27.76 1.60
C THR A 83 27.52 -26.78 0.87
N ARG A 84 28.82 -26.74 1.20
CA ARG A 84 29.81 -25.94 0.49
C ARG A 84 30.11 -26.66 -0.82
N ALA A 85 29.70 -26.10 -1.96
CA ALA A 85 29.95 -26.69 -3.28
C ALA A 85 31.45 -26.80 -3.67
N LEU A 86 32.37 -26.50 -2.75
CA LEU A 86 33.82 -26.40 -2.95
C LEU A 86 34.65 -27.23 -1.94
N SER A 87 34.05 -28.16 -1.20
CA SER A 87 34.79 -29.11 -0.34
C SER A 87 34.78 -30.53 -0.88
#